data_AF-A0A0S9QYJ5-F1
#
_entry.id   AF-A0A0S9QYJ5-F1
#
_cell.length_a   1.000
_cell.length_b   1.000
_cell.length_c   1.000
_cell.angle_alpha   90.00
_cell.angle_beta   90.00
_cell.angle_gamma   90.00
#
_symmetry.space_group_name_H-M   'P 1'
#
loop_
_entity.id
_entity.type
_entity.pdbx_description
1 polymer ?
#
loop_
_entity_poly.entity_id
_entity_poly.type
_entity_poly.pdbx_seq_one_letter_code
_entity_poly.pdbx_strand_id
1 'polypeptide(L)'
;MSELLSVALVCAATLLAKDCSRDTALDVMVAPARTPMECLMHGQTAAAATGLTAGESRYLKVTCERRHADLRHLRRAGYAAAIVLVHRDAI
;
A
#
# COMPACT_ATOMS: atom_id res chain seq x y z
N MET A 1 -7.58 -18.84 0.83
CA MET A 1 -7.59 -17.58 0.04
C MET A 1 -6.77 -16.55 0.82
N SER A 2 -5.83 -15.84 0.18
CA SER A 2 -5.00 -14.84 0.86
C SER A 2 -5.84 -13.66 1.37
N GLU A 3 -5.73 -13.33 2.66
CA GLU A 3 -6.48 -12.22 3.29
C GLU A 3 -5.76 -10.88 3.18
N LEU A 4 -4.53 -10.85 2.65
CA LEU A 4 -3.77 -9.62 2.46
C LEU A 4 -3.42 -9.43 0.98
N LEU A 5 -3.26 -8.18 0.61
CA LEU A 5 -2.76 -7.72 -0.68
C LEU A 5 -1.61 -6.77 -0.41
N SER A 6 -0.45 -7.03 -1.01
CA SER A 6 0.58 -6.03 -1.17
C SER A 6 0.22 -5.17 -2.38
N VAL A 7 0.21 -3.86 -2.21
CA VAL A 7 -0.13 -2.89 -3.24
C VAL A 7 1.01 -1.89 -3.33
N ALA A 8 1.71 -1.88 -4.45
CA ALA A 8 2.77 -0.92 -4.71
C ALA A 8 2.27 0.08 -5.77
N LEU A 9 2.36 1.37 -5.43
CA LEU A 9 1.91 2.50 -6.24
C LEU A 9 3.11 3.32 -6.65
N VAL A 10 3.34 3.46 -7.96
CA VAL A 10 4.31 4.42 -8.49
C VAL A 10 3.61 5.77 -8.60
N CYS A 11 4.07 6.74 -7.83
CA CYS A 11 3.44 8.05 -7.68
C CYS A 11 4.31 9.13 -8.32
N ALA A 12 3.71 10.17 -8.90
CA ALA A 12 4.45 11.35 -9.34
C ALA A 12 4.98 12.15 -8.13
N ALA A 13 6.21 12.67 -8.22
CA ALA A 13 6.85 13.44 -7.14
C ALA A 13 6.13 14.76 -6.80
N THR A 14 5.30 15.27 -7.70
CA THR A 14 4.44 16.45 -7.47
C THR A 14 3.22 16.14 -6.59
N LEU A 15 2.91 14.86 -6.36
CA LEU A 15 1.76 14.42 -5.61
C LEU A 15 2.16 14.01 -4.19
N LEU A 16 1.47 14.54 -3.18
CA LEU A 16 1.73 14.16 -1.79
C LEU A 16 1.39 12.67 -1.57
N ALA A 17 2.12 12.00 -0.68
CA ALA A 17 1.92 10.59 -0.38
C ALA A 17 0.49 10.25 0.08
N LYS A 18 -0.21 11.21 0.72
CA LYS A 18 -1.62 11.05 1.12
C LYS A 18 -2.58 11.03 -0.07
N ASP A 19 -2.24 11.73 -1.14
CA ASP A 19 -3.08 11.90 -2.33
C ASP A 19 -2.78 10.83 -3.40
N CYS A 20 -1.66 10.10 -3.26
CA CYS A 20 -1.37 8.94 -4.10
C CYS A 20 -2.23 7.74 -3.69
N SER A 21 -3.19 7.40 -4.54
CA SER A 21 -4.10 6.26 -4.42
C SER A 21 -4.00 5.39 -5.67
N ARG A 22 -4.77 4.29 -5.71
CA ARG A 22 -4.85 3.42 -6.88
C ARG A 22 -5.36 4.15 -8.14
N ASP A 23 -6.13 5.22 -7.96
CA ASP A 23 -6.72 5.98 -9.06
C ASP A 23 -5.80 7.08 -9.60
N THR A 24 -4.85 7.56 -8.77
CA THR A 24 -3.95 8.67 -9.09
C THR A 24 -2.50 8.23 -9.32
N ALA A 25 -2.18 6.96 -9.05
CA ALA A 25 -0.87 6.39 -9.31
C ALA A 25 -0.61 6.29 -10.81
N LEU A 26 0.67 6.47 -11.19
CA LEU A 26 1.16 6.27 -12.55
C LEU A 26 1.22 4.78 -12.92
N ASP A 27 1.47 3.92 -11.93
CA ASP A 27 1.45 2.47 -12.06
C ASP A 27 1.06 1.80 -10.75
N VAL A 28 0.40 0.63 -10.84
CA VAL A 28 -0.15 -0.12 -9.72
C VAL A 28 0.20 -1.59 -9.84
N MET A 29 0.95 -2.11 -8.87
CA MET A 29 1.29 -3.52 -8.76
C MET A 29 0.58 -4.12 -7.56
N VAL A 30 -0.13 -5.25 -7.76
CA VAL A 30 -0.85 -5.95 -6.68
C VAL A 30 -0.40 -7.41 -6.62
N ALA A 31 0.02 -7.85 -5.43
CA ALA A 31 0.39 -9.24 -5.17
C ALA A 31 -0.40 -9.79 -3.97
N PRO A 32 -0.92 -11.04 -4.03
CA PRO A 32 -1.54 -11.66 -2.87
C PRO A 32 -0.50 -11.97 -1.81
N ALA A 33 -0.80 -11.67 -0.55
CA ALA A 33 0.04 -11.99 0.59
C ALA A 33 -0.76 -12.70 1.68
N ARG A 34 -0.12 -13.61 2.41
CA ARG A 34 -0.71 -14.36 3.53
C ARG A 34 -0.31 -13.78 4.89
N THR A 35 0.80 -13.05 4.93
CA THR A 35 1.33 -12.44 6.17
C THR A 35 1.81 -11.00 5.94
N PRO A 36 1.88 -10.17 6.99
CA PRO A 36 2.49 -8.84 6.89
C PRO A 36 3.96 -8.88 6.44
N MET A 37 4.70 -9.93 6.83
CA MET A 37 6.08 -10.14 6.38
C MET A 37 6.16 -10.36 4.88
N GLU A 38 5.23 -11.13 4.30
CA GLU A 38 5.16 -11.34 2.85
C GLU A 38 4.80 -10.04 2.11
N CYS A 39 3.93 -9.20 2.67
CA CYS A 39 3.70 -7.85 2.15
C CYS A 39 4.98 -7.00 2.11
N LEU A 40 5.77 -7.02 3.20
CA LEU A 40 7.06 -6.30 3.27
C LEU A 40 8.03 -6.79 2.20
N MET A 41 8.19 -8.11 2.05
CA MET A 41 9.04 -8.71 1.02
C MET A 41 8.59 -8.30 -0.38
N HIS A 42 7.28 -8.33 -0.65
CA HIS A 42 6.74 -7.84 -1.92
C HIS A 42 7.04 -6.36 -2.16
N GLY A 43 6.99 -5.53 -1.12
CA GLY A 43 7.37 -4.13 -1.21
C GLY A 43 8.83 -3.93 -1.65
N GLN A 44 9.75 -4.71 -1.09
CA GLN A 44 11.17 -4.67 -1.49
C GLN A 44 11.35 -5.10 -2.94
N THR A 45 10.67 -6.17 -3.37
CA THR A 45 10.74 -6.63 -4.77
C THR A 45 10.16 -5.62 -5.74
N ALA A 46 9.06 -4.93 -5.38
CA ALA A 46 8.47 -3.88 -6.20
C ALA A 46 9.41 -2.66 -6.30
N ALA A 47 10.04 -2.25 -5.19
CA ALA A 47 11.05 -1.19 -5.21
C ALA A 47 12.20 -1.52 -6.17
N ALA A 48 12.76 -2.72 -6.10
CA ALA A 48 13.80 -3.17 -7.00
C ALA A 48 13.33 -3.21 -8.48
N ALA A 49 12.13 -3.69 -8.75
CA ALA A 49 11.58 -3.82 -10.10
C ALA A 49 11.29 -2.47 -10.77
N THR A 50 10.95 -1.45 -9.98
CA THR A 50 10.66 -0.12 -10.53
C THR A 50 11.88 0.63 -11.02
N GLY A 51 13.08 0.25 -10.58
CA GLY A 51 14.34 0.89 -10.95
C GLY A 51 14.44 2.36 -10.52
N LEU A 52 13.63 2.80 -9.55
CA LEU A 52 13.60 4.19 -9.08
C LEU A 52 14.98 4.60 -8.54
N THR A 53 15.62 5.52 -9.25
CA THR A 53 16.87 6.13 -8.78
C THR A 53 16.60 7.39 -7.94
N ALA A 54 17.50 7.70 -7.00
CA ALA A 54 17.37 8.92 -6.21
C ALA A 54 17.35 10.15 -7.13
N GLY A 55 16.25 10.91 -7.13
CA GLY A 55 16.07 12.10 -7.95
C GLY A 55 15.11 11.95 -9.14
N GLU A 56 14.51 10.77 -9.36
CA GLU A 56 13.41 10.64 -10.33
C GLU A 56 12.18 11.44 -9.88
N SER A 57 11.42 11.94 -10.85
CA SER A 57 10.15 12.66 -10.64
C SER A 57 9.00 11.74 -10.20
N ARG A 58 9.34 10.62 -9.56
CA ARG A 58 8.42 9.59 -9.08
C ARG A 58 8.96 8.88 -7.86
N TYR A 59 8.06 8.37 -7.03
CA TYR A 59 8.38 7.61 -5.83
C TYR A 59 7.48 6.38 -5.72
N LEU A 60 7.89 5.42 -4.89
CA LEU A 60 7.09 4.23 -4.60
C LEU A 60 6.38 4.37 -3.26
N LYS A 61 5.07 4.12 -3.24
CA LYS A 61 4.28 3.93 -2.03
C LYS A 61 3.83 2.48 -1.95
N VAL A 62 4.20 1.77 -0.89
CA VAL A 62 3.77 0.39 -0.67
C VAL A 62 2.79 0.34 0.49
N THR A 63 1.63 -0.29 0.28
CA THR A 63 0.62 -0.55 1.31
C THR A 63 0.34 -2.06 1.40
N CYS A 64 0.05 -2.53 2.62
CA CYS A 64 -0.47 -3.88 2.85
C CYS A 64 -1.93 -3.74 3.24
N GLU A 65 -2.82 -4.12 2.33
CA GLU A 65 -4.25 -3.98 2.48
C GLU A 65 -4.88 -5.32 2.82
N ARG A 66 -5.90 -5.34 3.68
CA ARG A 66 -6.70 -6.55 3.86
C ARG A 66 -7.56 -6.75 2.61
N ARG A 67 -7.43 -7.91 1.98
CA ARG A 67 -8.34 -8.34 0.93
C ARG A 67 -9.71 -8.41 1.57
N HIS A 68 -10.65 -7.61 1.07
CA HIS A 68 -12.01 -7.61 1.58
C HIS A 68 -12.68 -8.94 1.19
N ALA A 69 -12.45 -9.99 1.97
CA ALA A 69 -13.20 -11.23 1.90
C ALA A 69 -14.56 -10.93 2.52
N ASP A 70 -15.48 -10.47 1.68
CA ASP A 70 -16.91 -10.37 1.95
C ASP A 70 -17.35 -9.33 3.02
N LEU A 71 -17.66 -8.11 2.55
CA LEU A 71 -18.38 -7.07 3.33
C LEU A 71 -19.76 -7.54 3.85
N ARG A 72 -20.28 -8.70 3.42
CA ARG A 72 -21.61 -9.17 3.86
C ARG A 72 -21.64 -9.63 5.33
N HIS A 73 -20.52 -10.05 5.92
CA HIS A 73 -20.50 -10.46 7.33
C HIS A 73 -20.14 -9.33 8.30
N LEU A 74 -19.35 -8.34 7.88
CA LEU A 74 -18.90 -7.25 8.74
C LEU A 74 -19.95 -6.14 8.95
N ARG A 75 -21.03 -6.08 8.15
CA ARG A 75 -22.13 -5.13 8.37
C ARG A 75 -22.91 -5.37 9.68
N ARG A 76 -22.75 -6.53 10.34
CA ARG A 76 -23.35 -6.83 11.66
C ARG A 76 -22.46 -6.46 12.84
N ALA A 77 -21.16 -6.25 12.65
CA ALA A 77 -20.24 -5.89 13.71
C ALA A 77 -19.73 -4.47 13.45
N GLY A 78 -20.43 -3.48 13.98
CA GLY A 78 -20.06 -2.06 13.85
C GLY A 78 -18.70 -1.78 14.47
N TYR A 79 -17.63 -1.84 13.67
CA TYR A 79 -16.30 -1.43 14.08
C TYR A 79 -15.75 -0.37 13.13
N ALA A 80 -15.64 0.83 13.69
CA ALA A 80 -14.94 1.97 13.18
C ALA A 80 -13.52 1.59 12.76
N ALA A 81 -13.10 2.08 11.59
CA ALA A 81 -11.75 1.97 11.07
C ALA A 81 -10.76 2.58 12.08
N ALA A 82 -10.01 1.72 12.76
CA ALA A 82 -8.84 2.13 13.53
C ALA A 82 -7.71 2.45 12.54
N ILE A 83 -7.66 3.71 12.10
CA ILE A 83 -6.49 4.26 11.40
C ILE A 83 -5.42 4.43 12.48
N VAL A 84 -4.44 3.52 12.52
CA VAL A 84 -3.20 3.75 13.27
C VAL A 84 -2.35 4.71 12.44
N LEU A 85 -2.48 6.01 12.72
CA LEU A 85 -1.50 7.02 12.31
C LEU A 85 -0.31 6.91 13.27
N VAL A 86 0.83 6.39 12.80
CA VAL A 86 2.12 6.64 13.45
C VAL A 86 2.73 7.87 12.77
N HIS A 87 2.64 9.02 13.44
CA HIS A 87 3.35 10.23 13.06
C HIS A 87 4.82 10.07 13.52
N ARG A 88 5.78 10.24 12.61
CA ARG A 88 7.21 10.17 12.92
C ARG A 88 7.93 11.43 12.44
N ASP A 89 7.59 12.55 13.08
CA ASP A 89 8.41 13.76 13.12
C ASP A 89 8.82 14.01 14.57
N ALA A 90 9.94 13.39 14.97
CA ALA A 90 10.75 13.76 16.13
C ALA A 90 12.09 13.04 16.02
N ILE A 91 13.04 13.68 15.34
CA ILE A 91 14.48 13.86 15.63
C ILE A 91 15.12 14.43 14.37
#